data_AF-A0A7W1G1L3-F1
#
_entry.id   AF-A0A7W1G1L3-F1
#
_cell.length_a   1.000
_cell.length_b   1.000
_cell.length_c   1.000
_cell.angle_alpha   90.00
_cell.angle_beta   90.00
_cell.angle_gamma   90.00
#
_symmetry.space_group_name_H-M   'P 1'
#
loop_
_entity.id
_entity.type
_entity.pdbx_description
1 polymer ?
#
loop_
_entity_poly.entity_id
_entity_poly.type
_entity_poly.pdbx_seq_one_letter_code
_entity_poly.pdbx_strand_id
1 'polypeptide(L)'
;MPIYRALSLKQPWANLIRDGRKTIETRTWATSYRGELLLCASKMPRIEPFGCAMCLVELIDCRPMRRKDWRAACIKPYEPAFGWHLTNIRPVPPVPVRGSLQIFSVELPDLLPLK
;
A
#
# COMPACT_ATOMS: atom_id res chain seq x y z
N MET A 1 5.47 -18.43 11.16
CA MET A 1 4.86 -17.78 9.99
C MET A 1 5.67 -16.52 9.70
N PRO A 2 5.91 -16.13 8.44
CA PRO A 2 6.65 -14.90 8.14
C PRO A 2 5.96 -13.66 8.70
N ILE A 3 6.78 -12.67 9.09
CA ILE A 3 6.32 -11.36 9.54
C ILE A 3 6.51 -10.36 8.40
N TYR A 4 5.42 -9.73 7.98
CA TYR A 4 5.41 -8.71 6.93
C TYR A 4 5.32 -7.32 7.53
N ARG A 5 6.04 -6.35 6.96
CA ARG A 5 5.74 -4.93 7.14
C ARG A 5 4.53 -4.58 6.28
N ALA A 6 3.54 -3.91 6.86
CA ALA A 6 2.27 -3.66 6.21
C ALA A 6 1.85 -2.19 6.30
N LEU A 7 1.02 -1.77 5.34
CA LEU A 7 0.42 -0.44 5.28
C LEU A 7 -1.07 -0.55 4.94
N SER A 8 -1.91 0.10 5.75
CA SER A 8 -3.36 0.14 5.51
C SER A 8 -3.71 1.26 4.52
N LEU A 9 -4.46 0.95 3.47
CA LEU A 9 -4.99 1.90 2.49
C LEU A 9 -6.52 1.85 2.46
N LYS A 10 -7.16 2.99 2.24
CA LYS A 10 -8.60 3.01 1.98
C LYS A 10 -8.86 2.59 0.54
N GLN A 11 -10.03 2.01 0.31
CA GLN A 11 -10.52 1.85 -1.05
C GLN A 11 -11.05 3.18 -1.61
N PRO A 12 -10.99 3.42 -2.93
CA PRO A 12 -10.56 2.49 -4.00
C PRO A 12 -9.04 2.46 -4.24
N TRP A 13 -8.23 3.20 -3.47
CA TRP A 13 -6.81 3.35 -3.75
C TRP A 13 -6.01 2.05 -3.60
N ALA A 14 -6.39 1.18 -2.68
CA ALA A 14 -5.78 -0.14 -2.55
C ALA A 14 -5.93 -0.97 -3.85
N ASN A 15 -7.14 -0.99 -4.44
CA ASN A 15 -7.37 -1.62 -5.75
C ASN A 15 -6.55 -0.95 -6.86
N LEU A 16 -6.46 0.38 -6.89
CA LEU A 16 -5.67 1.07 -7.92
C LEU A 16 -4.18 0.72 -7.85
N ILE A 17 -3.62 0.51 -6.66
CA ILE A 17 -2.23 0.06 -6.53
C ILE A 17 -2.11 -1.40 -6.96
N ARG A 18 -2.98 -2.29 -6.44
CA ARG A 18 -2.99 -3.71 -6.82
C ARG A 18 -3.05 -3.89 -8.34
N ASP A 19 -3.86 -3.09 -9.03
CA ASP A 19 -4.07 -3.17 -10.48
C ASP A 19 -2.98 -2.41 -11.27
N GLY A 20 -1.94 -1.89 -10.62
CA GLY A 20 -0.82 -1.19 -11.26
C GLY A 20 -1.13 0.22 -11.77
N ARG A 21 -2.33 0.74 -11.51
CA ARG A 21 -2.78 2.07 -12.00
C ARG A 21 -2.26 3.22 -11.14
N LYS A 22 -2.09 2.98 -9.84
CA LYS A 22 -1.51 3.91 -8.87
C LYS A 22 -0.15 3.37 -8.43
N THR A 23 0.92 4.07 -8.77
CA THR A 23 2.30 3.66 -8.41
C THR A 23 2.93 4.59 -7.37
N ILE A 24 2.20 5.62 -6.94
CA ILE A 24 2.61 6.52 -5.86
C ILE A 24 1.50 6.56 -4.82
N GLU A 25 1.76 6.07 -3.63
CA GLU A 25 0.88 6.29 -2.47
C GLU A 25 1.16 7.67 -1.87
N THR A 26 0.15 8.32 -1.28
CA THR A 26 0.31 9.68 -0.75
C THR A 26 -0.05 9.74 0.73
N ARG A 27 0.80 10.37 1.54
CA ARG A 27 0.60 10.55 2.98
C ARG A 27 1.02 11.95 3.41
N THR A 28 0.45 12.44 4.50
CA THR A 28 0.86 13.71 5.13
C THR A 28 2.19 13.60 5.90
N TRP A 29 2.74 12.39 6.00
CA TRP A 29 3.97 12.08 6.72
C TRP A 29 4.94 11.26 5.85
N ALA A 30 6.23 11.43 6.12
CA ALA A 30 7.32 10.72 5.44
C ALA A 30 7.76 9.47 6.22
N THR A 31 8.36 8.51 5.52
CA THR A 31 9.03 7.35 6.14
C THR A 31 10.43 7.15 5.58
N SER A 32 11.36 6.72 6.42
CA SER A 32 12.69 6.25 6.02
C SER A 32 12.69 4.79 5.56
N TYR A 33 11.59 4.04 5.78
CA TYR A 33 11.50 2.64 5.38
C TYR A 33 11.63 2.47 3.86
N ARG A 34 12.37 1.45 3.44
CA ARG A 34 12.50 0.98 2.05
C ARG A 34 12.48 -0.54 2.04
N GLY A 35 11.92 -1.12 0.98
CA GLY A 35 11.75 -2.57 0.86
C GLY A 35 10.29 -3.01 0.80
N GLU A 36 10.05 -4.28 1.06
CA GLU A 36 8.75 -4.92 0.86
C GLU A 36 7.66 -4.39 1.80
N LEU A 37 6.49 -4.08 1.26
CA LEU A 37 5.30 -3.70 2.01
C LEU A 37 4.11 -4.54 1.56
N LEU A 38 3.42 -5.11 2.54
CA LEU A 38 2.11 -5.71 2.37
C LEU A 38 1.02 -4.64 2.48
N LEU A 39 0.30 -4.42 1.40
CA LEU A 39 -0.82 -3.49 1.36
C LEU A 39 -2.08 -4.18 1.86
N CYS A 40 -2.74 -3.51 2.80
CA CYS A 40 -3.99 -3.96 3.40
C CYS A 40 -5.12 -2.99 3.05
N ALA A 41 -6.19 -3.49 2.42
CA ALA A 41 -7.41 -2.71 2.27
C ALA A 41 -8.08 -2.53 3.64
N SER A 42 -8.36 -1.27 3.98
CA SER A 42 -9.07 -0.90 5.21
C SER A 42 -10.49 -1.47 5.18
N LYS A 43 -11.10 -1.68 6.36
CA LYS A 43 -12.50 -2.14 6.46
C LYS A 43 -13.52 -1.17 5.85
N MET A 44 -13.15 0.11 5.75
CA MET A 44 -14.00 1.18 5.22
C MET A 44 -13.21 2.03 4.20
N PRO A 45 -13.83 2.46 3.10
CA PRO A 45 -15.18 2.07 2.63
C PRO A 45 -15.25 0.58 2.22
N ARG A 46 -16.45 -0.02 2.24
CA ARG A 46 -16.70 -1.44 1.89
C ARG A 46 -16.70 -1.65 0.37
N ILE A 47 -15.53 -1.57 -0.24
CA ILE A 47 -15.32 -1.90 -1.65
C ILE A 47 -14.43 -3.14 -1.67
N GLU A 48 -14.88 -4.21 -2.33
CA GLU A 48 -14.14 -5.48 -2.29
C GLU A 48 -12.81 -5.43 -3.07
N PRO A 49 -11.77 -6.12 -2.58
CA PRO A 49 -11.67 -6.73 -1.26
C PRO A 49 -11.42 -5.67 -0.15
N PHE A 50 -12.03 -5.82 1.03
CA PHE A 50 -11.80 -4.92 2.18
C PHE A 50 -11.45 -5.69 3.47
N GLY A 51 -10.82 -5.00 4.43
CA GLY A 51 -10.45 -5.62 5.73
C GLY A 51 -9.43 -6.75 5.62
N CYS A 52 -8.58 -6.73 4.59
CA CYS A 52 -7.66 -7.82 4.25
C CYS A 52 -6.34 -7.29 3.69
N ALA A 53 -5.29 -8.11 3.81
CA ALA A 53 -4.06 -7.99 3.05
C ALA A 53 -4.31 -8.50 1.63
N MET A 54 -3.76 -7.83 0.61
CA MET A 54 -4.14 -8.10 -0.78
C MET A 54 -3.07 -7.87 -1.84
N CYS A 55 -1.94 -7.23 -1.50
CA CYS A 55 -0.90 -6.96 -2.49
C CYS A 55 0.45 -6.75 -1.80
N LEU A 56 1.50 -7.41 -2.27
CA LEU A 56 2.88 -7.06 -1.95
C LEU A 56 3.37 -6.00 -2.94
N VAL A 57 4.14 -5.04 -2.46
CA VAL A 57 4.82 -4.02 -3.25
C VAL A 57 6.20 -3.77 -2.65
N GLU A 58 7.05 -3.05 -3.36
CA GLU A 58 8.32 -2.55 -2.83
C GLU A 58 8.29 -1.01 -2.76
N LEU A 59 8.53 -0.45 -1.57
CA LEU A 59 8.69 0.99 -1.37
C LEU A 59 10.14 1.39 -1.65
N ILE A 60 10.36 2.08 -2.77
CA ILE A 60 11.71 2.45 -3.24
C ILE A 60 12.08 3.90 -2.95
N ASP A 61 11.10 4.79 -2.81
CA ASP A 61 11.34 6.19 -2.45
C ASP A 61 10.17 6.79 -1.67
N CYS A 62 10.46 7.81 -0.86
CA CYS A 62 9.50 8.59 -0.10
C CYS A 62 10.04 10.02 0.02
N ARG A 63 9.36 10.96 -0.64
CA ARG A 63 9.79 12.37 -0.74
C ARG A 63 8.59 13.31 -0.91
N PRO A 64 8.75 14.63 -0.74
CA PRO A 64 7.68 15.58 -1.06
C PRO A 64 7.14 15.38 -2.48
N MET A 65 5.82 15.47 -2.62
CA MET A 65 5.13 15.35 -3.90
C MET A 65 5.54 16.50 -4.84
N ARG A 66 5.77 16.16 -6.10
CA ARG A 66 6.00 17.11 -7.20
C ARG A 66 4.77 17.15 -8.09
N ARG A 67 4.61 18.22 -8.88
CA ARG A 67 3.49 18.39 -9.81
C ARG A 67 3.27 17.18 -10.74
N LYS A 68 4.35 16.50 -11.17
CA LYS A 68 4.29 15.32 -12.04
C LYS A 68 3.81 14.04 -11.34
N ASP A 69 3.91 13.96 -10.02
CA ASP A 69 3.61 12.74 -9.27
C ASP A 69 2.10 12.53 -9.10
N TRP A 70 1.31 13.60 -9.10
CA TRP A 70 -0.14 13.56 -8.83
C TRP A 70 -0.93 12.62 -9.76
N ARG A 71 -0.54 12.56 -11.04
CA ARG A 71 -1.18 11.66 -12.02
C ARG A 71 -0.99 10.20 -11.64
N ALA A 72 0.24 9.80 -11.28
CA ALA A 72 0.59 8.45 -10.84
C ALA A 72 0.06 8.12 -9.43
N ALA A 73 -0.29 9.14 -8.65
CA ALA A 73 -0.97 8.99 -7.37
C ALA A 73 -2.50 8.87 -7.48
N CYS A 74 -3.07 9.10 -8.67
CA CYS A 74 -4.51 9.04 -8.91
C CYS A 74 -5.36 9.84 -7.90
N ILE A 75 -4.85 10.98 -7.45
CA ILE A 75 -5.51 11.85 -6.48
C ILE A 75 -5.28 13.31 -6.83
N LYS A 76 -6.23 14.18 -6.47
CA LYS A 76 -6.04 15.63 -6.61
C LYS A 76 -4.92 16.10 -5.67
N PRO A 77 -4.14 17.14 -6.06
CA PRO A 77 -3.12 17.71 -5.20
C PRO A 77 -3.65 18.16 -3.84
N TYR A 78 -2.85 17.97 -2.80
CA TYR A 78 -3.09 18.45 -1.45
C TYR A 78 -1.76 18.64 -0.70
N GLU A 79 -1.77 19.45 0.35
CA GLU A 79 -0.56 19.75 1.13
C GLU A 79 -0.82 19.68 2.65
N PRO A 80 0.13 19.19 3.45
CA PRO A 80 1.40 18.59 3.01
C PRO A 80 1.20 17.19 2.42
N ALA A 81 2.04 16.80 1.46
CA ALA A 81 1.99 15.47 0.87
C ALA A 81 3.38 14.93 0.50
N PHE A 82 3.63 13.70 0.94
CA PHE A 82 4.77 12.88 0.57
C PHE A 82 4.31 11.75 -0.34
N GLY A 83 5.01 11.58 -1.46
CA GLY A 83 4.82 10.49 -2.41
C GLY A 83 5.67 9.30 -2.02
N TRP A 84 5.02 8.19 -1.71
CA TRP A 84 5.60 6.89 -1.44
C TRP A 84 5.61 6.13 -2.77
N HIS A 85 6.78 6.02 -3.38
CA HIS A 85 6.97 5.42 -4.70
C HIS A 85 7.05 3.91 -4.60
N LEU A 86 6.13 3.23 -5.28
CA LEU A 86 5.94 1.79 -5.20
C LEU A 86 6.31 1.12 -6.52
N THR A 87 6.97 -0.03 -6.43
CA THR A 87 7.29 -0.91 -7.57
C THR A 87 6.99 -2.37 -7.21
N ASN A 88 7.29 -3.30 -8.13
CA ASN A 88 7.18 -4.75 -7.92
C ASN A 88 5.80 -5.17 -7.34
N ILE A 89 4.74 -4.67 -7.97
CA ILE A 89 3.36 -4.88 -7.55
C ILE A 89 2.98 -6.33 -7.81
N ARG A 90 2.69 -7.06 -6.73
CA ARG A 90 2.34 -8.48 -6.73
C ARG A 90 1.03 -8.68 -5.96
N PRO A 91 -0.11 -8.76 -6.65
CA PRO A 91 -1.37 -9.14 -6.02
C PRO A 91 -1.25 -10.50 -5.33
N VAL A 92 -1.85 -10.64 -4.15
CA VAL A 92 -1.93 -11.90 -3.41
C VAL A 92 -3.39 -12.22 -3.10
N PRO A 93 -3.76 -13.49 -2.88
CA PRO A 93 -5.09 -13.84 -2.41
C PRO A 93 -5.46 -13.03 -1.16
N PRO A 94 -6.68 -12.47 -1.06
CA PRO A 94 -7.07 -11.68 0.09
C PRO A 94 -7.02 -12.50 1.39
N VAL A 95 -6.23 -12.03 2.36
CA VAL A 95 -6.15 -12.65 3.69
C VAL A 95 -6.71 -11.68 4.73
N PRO A 96 -7.75 -12.05 5.52
CA PRO A 96 -8.30 -11.18 6.55
C PRO A 96 -7.22 -10.70 7.53
N VAL A 97 -7.10 -9.38 7.70
CA VAL A 97 -6.16 -8.78 8.67
C VAL A 97 -6.78 -7.57 9.33
N ARG A 98 -6.38 -7.32 10.58
CA ARG A 98 -6.69 -6.05 11.24
C ARG A 98 -5.66 -5.01 10.80
N GLY A 99 -6.10 -4.03 10.02
CA GLY A 99 -5.27 -2.87 9.68
C GLY A 99 -4.88 -2.06 10.93
N SER A 100 -3.73 -1.41 10.87
CA SER A 100 -3.27 -0.44 11.87
C SER A 100 -2.86 0.88 11.22
N LEU A 101 -2.63 1.89 12.07
CA LEU A 101 -2.00 3.15 11.68
C LEU A 101 -0.50 2.93 11.43
N GLN A 102 0.10 3.85 10.66
CA GLN A 102 1.52 3.80 10.27
C GLN A 102 1.89 2.49 9.57
N ILE A 103 3.19 2.21 9.47
CA ILE A 103 3.69 0.90 9.07
C ILE A 103 3.62 -0.01 10.30
N PHE A 104 3.03 -1.19 10.13
CA PHE A 104 2.87 -2.16 11.21
C PHE A 104 3.38 -3.54 10.79
N SER A 105 3.49 -4.45 11.74
CA SER A 105 3.88 -5.83 11.48
C SER A 105 2.65 -6.73 11.48
N VAL A 106 2.59 -7.68 10.55
CA VAL A 106 1.54 -8.72 10.50
C VAL A 106 2.21 -10.07 10.31
N GLU A 107 1.83 -11.04 11.14
CA GLU A 107 2.22 -12.43 10.97
C GLU A 107 1.17 -13.15 10.12
N LEU A 108 1.58 -13.74 9.00
CA LEU A 108 0.71 -14.44 8.06
C LEU A 108 1.41 -15.69 7.53
N PRO A 109 0.66 -16.70 7.03
CA PRO A 109 1.24 -17.75 6.21
C PRO A 109 2.05 -17.16 5.04
N ASP A 110 2.91 -17.97 4.42
CA ASP A 110 3.64 -17.51 3.24
C ASP A 110 2.64 -17.07 2.15
N LEU A 111 2.73 -15.80 1.76
CA LEU A 111 1.79 -15.16 0.84
C LEU A 111 2.27 -15.25 -0.61
N LEU A 112 3.56 -15.54 -0.79
CA LEU A 112 4.07 -15.94 -2.09
C LEU A 112 3.71 -17.42 -2.23
N PRO A 113 3.10 -17.85 -3.35
CA PRO A 113 2.95 -19.28 -3.56
C PRO A 113 4.33 -19.92 -3.39
N LEU A 114 4.40 -20.97 -2.57
CA LEU A 114 5.46 -21.95 -2.68
C LEU A 114 5.59 -22.23 -4.18
N LYS A 115 6.75 -21.86 -4.75
CA LYS A 115 7.03 -22.08 -6.17
C LYS A 115 6.70 -23.50 -6.59
#